data_AF-A0A2D9HDL3-F1
#
_entry.id   AF-A0A2D9HDL3-F1
#
_cell.length_a   1.000
_cell.length_b   1.000
_cell.length_c   1.000
_cell.angle_alpha   90.00
_cell.angle_beta   90.00
_cell.angle_gamma   90.00
#
_symmetry.space_group_name_H-M   'P 1'
#
loop_
_entity.id
_entity.type
_entity.pdbx_description
1 polymer ?
#
loop_
_entity_poly.entity_id
_entity_poly.type
_entity_poly.pdbx_seq_one_letter_code
_entity_poly.pdbx_strand_id
1 'polypeptide(L)'
;MNCTDREVGVFLPVRHSVQVLIKAKVRAGFQQALRAGTLRRLALTRILVGGCLMLGLTLEDLQILTEFTAEVRRPSGLMKAFALTPLHGFLLSHPSALLFAQVTCFFCLLAVTLGLKTRIAIGLSLLLQTLIGGLLREHSIFYHSEQLLILLLAILLFTPCAAVWSFDARLQSRQPSEALKDQASLAVFLIWASLATAYWSGGISKIIGAGWNWFDADGLRVRLLACGLDPIEYGFGGAIQLAAQPDWVFVVLATIVLGMEMVAPLLLFSRRARLLLPLGYISFHIAVFVLQNILFLELILLQVIFMACPGLPERKTMPGAVSPWHLPMTFIALGIVLGTLALTAVQRDFYPLSAYKMYAKPANFPLRHSQIIDSDGEVVQRIGRLRGRKQLGLYIARAGKECVALQRPGPCTVMRHVIKKQLEKSGLSEGGYRLRVLSRRKDGSDDLLGEVPL
;
A
#
# COMPACT_ATOMS: atom_id res chain seq x y z
N MET A 1 -11.82 -70.29 34.77
CA MET A 1 -11.55 -68.83 34.79
C MET A 1 -10.82 -68.49 33.50
N ASN A 2 -11.54 -68.02 32.47
CA ASN A 2 -10.95 -67.58 31.21
C ASN A 2 -11.22 -66.08 31.05
N CYS A 3 -10.16 -65.29 31.16
CA CYS A 3 -10.18 -63.83 31.05
C CYS A 3 -9.96 -63.42 29.59
N THR A 4 -11.02 -62.84 29.00
CA THR A 4 -11.03 -61.65 28.14
C THR A 4 -9.93 -61.46 27.08
N ASP A 5 -10.24 -61.85 25.84
CA ASP A 5 -9.72 -61.21 24.62
C ASP A 5 -10.63 -60.02 24.26
N ARG A 6 -10.12 -58.79 24.39
CA ARG A 6 -10.80 -57.57 23.94
C ARG A 6 -10.33 -57.21 22.53
N GLU A 7 -11.30 -57.04 21.64
CA GLU A 7 -11.16 -56.54 20.29
C GLU A 7 -10.39 -55.20 20.25
N VAL A 8 -9.22 -55.21 19.60
CA VAL A 8 -8.51 -53.99 19.20
C VAL A 8 -9.19 -53.47 17.93
N GLY A 9 -10.11 -52.52 18.12
CA GLY A 9 -10.79 -51.82 17.03
C GLY A 9 -9.79 -51.14 16.09
N VAL A 10 -9.81 -51.57 14.83
CA VAL A 10 -8.99 -51.04 13.74
C VAL A 10 -9.43 -49.62 13.38
N PHE A 11 -8.72 -48.61 13.91
CA PHE A 11 -8.83 -47.22 13.46
C PHE A 11 -8.20 -47.07 12.05
N LEU A 12 -9.01 -47.24 11.00
CA LEU A 12 -8.63 -46.92 9.60
C LEU A 12 -8.63 -45.39 9.32
N PRO A 13 -7.97 -44.92 8.23
CA PRO A 13 -7.17 -43.70 8.24
C PRO A 13 -7.90 -42.48 7.68
N VAL A 14 -8.69 -41.80 8.52
CA VAL A 14 -9.37 -40.53 8.14
C VAL A 14 -8.39 -39.45 7.63
N ARG A 15 -7.14 -39.45 8.11
CA ARG A 15 -6.13 -38.45 7.71
C ARG A 15 -5.71 -38.55 6.24
N HIS A 16 -5.68 -39.75 5.65
CA HIS A 16 -5.20 -39.91 4.27
C HIS A 16 -6.21 -39.37 3.24
N SER A 17 -7.51 -39.59 3.48
CA SER A 17 -8.59 -39.13 2.59
C SER A 17 -8.68 -37.60 2.51
N VAL A 18 -8.48 -36.91 3.64
CA VAL A 18 -8.51 -35.43 3.70
C VAL A 18 -7.34 -34.82 2.92
N GLN A 19 -6.13 -35.35 3.06
CA GLN A 19 -4.95 -34.83 2.34
C GLN A 19 -5.07 -35.00 0.82
N VAL A 20 -5.58 -36.15 0.36
CA VAL A 20 -5.82 -36.41 -1.06
C VAL A 20 -6.84 -35.43 -1.63
N LEU A 21 -7.94 -35.19 -0.90
CA LEU A 21 -8.97 -34.25 -1.31
C LEU A 21 -8.45 -32.80 -1.38
N ILE A 22 -7.65 -32.36 -0.40
CA ILE A 22 -7.04 -31.02 -0.40
C ILE A 22 -6.09 -30.86 -1.59
N LYS A 23 -5.19 -31.83 -1.82
CA LYS A 23 -4.26 -31.80 -2.96
C LYS A 23 -4.99 -31.74 -4.30
N ALA A 24 -6.07 -32.52 -4.46
CA ALA A 24 -6.90 -32.51 -5.66
C ALA A 24 -7.57 -31.15 -5.89
N LYS A 25 -8.17 -30.56 -4.85
CA LYS A 25 -8.82 -29.24 -4.95
C LYS A 25 -7.83 -28.11 -5.24
N VAL A 26 -6.67 -28.11 -4.58
CA VAL A 26 -5.60 -27.11 -4.83
C VAL A 26 -5.09 -27.23 -6.26
N ARG A 27 -4.83 -28.46 -6.74
CA ARG A 27 -4.42 -28.71 -8.12
C ARG A 27 -5.47 -28.22 -9.11
N ALA A 28 -6.75 -28.53 -8.89
CA ALA A 28 -7.83 -28.08 -9.76
C ALA A 28 -7.95 -26.55 -9.80
N GLY A 29 -7.86 -25.88 -8.64
CA GLY A 29 -7.87 -24.42 -8.55
C GLY A 29 -6.70 -23.76 -9.28
N PHE A 30 -5.49 -24.33 -9.13
CA PHE A 30 -4.30 -23.87 -9.85
C PHE A 30 -4.44 -24.03 -11.37
N GLN A 31 -4.92 -25.20 -11.83
CA GLN A 31 -5.17 -25.45 -13.25
C GLN A 31 -6.22 -24.47 -13.81
N GLN A 32 -7.27 -24.19 -13.05
CA GLN A 32 -8.28 -23.21 -13.44
C GLN A 32 -7.69 -21.80 -13.55
N ALA A 33 -6.82 -21.39 -12.62
CA ALA A 33 -6.18 -20.09 -12.66
C ALA A 33 -5.28 -19.95 -13.89
N LEU A 34 -4.51 -20.99 -14.24
CA LEU A 34 -3.71 -21.01 -15.46
C LEU A 34 -4.57 -20.87 -16.72
N ARG A 35 -5.69 -21.61 -16.81
CA ARG A 35 -6.61 -21.54 -17.97
C ARG A 35 -7.26 -20.16 -18.17
N ALA A 36 -7.34 -19.36 -17.12
CA ALA A 36 -7.87 -18.01 -17.19
C ALA A 36 -6.88 -17.03 -17.83
N GLY A 37 -5.58 -17.32 -17.81
CA GLY A 37 -4.56 -16.46 -18.40
C GLY A 37 -4.56 -16.53 -19.93
N THR A 38 -4.72 -15.37 -20.57
CA THR A 38 -4.76 -15.25 -22.03
C THR A 38 -3.91 -14.06 -22.47
N LEU A 39 -3.50 -14.05 -23.75
CA LEU A 39 -2.77 -12.91 -24.33
C LEU A 39 -3.56 -11.59 -24.18
N ARG A 40 -4.89 -11.64 -24.31
CA ARG A 40 -5.76 -10.46 -24.14
C ARG A 40 -5.73 -9.92 -22.71
N ARG A 41 -5.78 -10.79 -21.69
CA ARG A 41 -5.63 -10.37 -20.28
C ARG A 41 -4.27 -9.76 -20.01
N LEU A 42 -3.22 -10.34 -20.58
CA LEU A 42 -1.86 -9.85 -20.40
C LEU A 42 -1.68 -8.48 -21.07
N ALA A 43 -2.25 -8.28 -22.26
CA ALA A 43 -2.28 -6.99 -22.94
C ALA A 43 -3.11 -5.95 -22.16
N LEU A 44 -4.28 -6.32 -21.63
CA LEU A 44 -5.07 -5.47 -20.74
C LEU A 44 -4.26 -5.05 -19.50
N THR A 45 -3.53 -6.00 -18.90
CA THR A 45 -2.69 -5.72 -17.73
C THR A 45 -1.60 -4.72 -18.07
N ARG A 46 -0.92 -4.87 -19.22
CA ARG A 46 0.05 -3.88 -19.72
C ARG A 46 -0.59 -2.49 -19.87
N ILE A 47 -1.76 -2.41 -20.50
CA ILE A 47 -2.49 -1.14 -20.72
C ILE A 47 -2.85 -0.50 -19.37
N LEU A 48 -3.40 -1.26 -18.42
CA LEU A 48 -3.77 -0.77 -17.10
C LEU A 48 -2.54 -0.31 -16.31
N VAL A 49 -1.47 -1.11 -16.29
CA VAL A 49 -0.25 -0.77 -15.54
C VAL A 49 0.41 0.48 -16.11
N GLY A 50 0.59 0.54 -17.43
CA GLY A 50 1.15 1.73 -18.10
C GLY A 50 0.27 2.96 -17.91
N GLY A 51 -1.05 2.83 -18.08
CA GLY A 51 -2.00 3.92 -17.93
C GLY A 51 -2.12 4.45 -16.50
N CYS A 52 -2.13 3.58 -15.49
CA CYS A 52 -2.18 3.99 -14.09
C CYS A 52 -0.90 4.72 -13.66
N LEU A 53 0.28 4.19 -14.02
CA LEU A 53 1.56 4.86 -13.75
C LEU A 53 1.66 6.19 -14.48
N MET A 54 1.14 6.28 -15.71
CA MET A 54 1.11 7.53 -16.47
C MET A 54 0.21 8.56 -15.80
N LEU A 55 -0.97 8.16 -15.33
CA LEU A 55 -1.90 9.03 -14.61
C LEU A 55 -1.30 9.51 -13.28
N GLY A 56 -0.75 8.60 -12.47
CA GLY A 56 -0.08 8.94 -11.22
C GLY A 56 1.04 9.96 -11.45
N LEU A 57 1.92 9.70 -12.42
CA LEU A 57 3.01 10.60 -12.79
C LEU A 57 2.55 12.01 -13.19
N THR A 58 1.36 12.17 -13.78
CA THR A 58 0.83 13.50 -14.14
C THR A 58 0.23 14.28 -12.97
N LEU A 59 -0.09 13.60 -11.87
CA LEU A 59 -0.62 14.23 -10.66
C LEU A 59 0.49 14.71 -9.73
N GLU A 60 1.73 14.23 -9.92
CA GLU A 60 2.88 14.57 -9.09
C GLU A 60 3.62 15.83 -9.60
N ASP A 61 3.86 16.79 -8.69
CA ASP A 61 4.82 17.88 -8.89
C ASP A 61 6.18 17.42 -8.37
N LEU A 62 7.04 16.95 -9.27
CA LEU A 62 8.37 16.44 -8.88
C LEU A 62 9.37 17.57 -8.65
N GLN A 63 9.14 18.75 -9.23
CA GLN A 63 10.07 19.87 -9.18
C GLN A 63 10.19 20.42 -7.75
N ILE A 64 9.11 20.34 -6.97
CA ILE A 64 9.10 20.70 -5.54
C ILE A 64 10.14 19.93 -4.72
N LEU A 65 10.59 18.76 -5.18
CA LEU A 65 11.62 17.97 -4.46
C LEU A 65 12.95 18.72 -4.34
N THR A 66 13.23 19.66 -5.24
CA THR A 66 14.44 20.50 -5.20
C THR A 66 14.41 21.54 -4.08
N GLU A 67 13.23 21.84 -3.53
CA GLU A 67 13.05 22.80 -2.45
C GLU A 67 13.28 22.17 -1.06
N PHE A 68 13.29 20.84 -0.98
CA PHE A 68 13.47 20.14 0.29
C PHE A 68 14.93 20.06 0.70
N THR A 69 15.18 20.25 2.00
CA THR A 69 16.53 20.17 2.57
C THR A 69 17.03 18.73 2.60
N ALA A 70 18.35 18.58 2.64
CA ALA A 70 18.98 17.27 2.72
C ALA A 70 18.53 16.45 3.94
N GLU A 71 18.16 17.12 5.03
CA GLU A 71 17.85 16.55 6.35
C GLU A 71 16.51 15.81 6.39
N VAL A 72 15.55 16.18 5.54
CA VAL A 72 14.25 15.51 5.50
C VAL A 72 14.29 14.20 4.69
N ARG A 73 15.39 13.94 3.97
CA ARG A 73 15.55 12.76 3.12
C ARG A 73 15.77 11.50 3.93
N ARG A 74 15.02 10.45 3.58
CA ARG A 74 15.12 9.12 4.21
C ARG A 74 15.16 8.00 3.16
N PRO A 75 16.28 7.85 2.43
CA PRO A 75 16.38 6.80 1.40
C PRO A 75 16.22 5.41 1.99
N SER A 76 15.48 4.57 1.28
CA SER A 76 15.16 3.20 1.66
C SER A 76 15.42 2.24 0.49
N GLY A 77 15.66 0.97 0.82
CA GLY A 77 15.94 -0.07 -0.17
C GLY A 77 17.01 0.32 -1.20
N LEU A 78 16.67 0.20 -2.49
CA LEU A 78 17.55 0.55 -3.61
C LEU A 78 17.97 2.03 -3.63
N MET A 79 17.15 2.93 -3.08
CA MET A 79 17.45 4.36 -3.07
C MET A 79 18.66 4.72 -2.20
N LYS A 80 19.01 3.88 -1.22
CA LYS A 80 20.24 4.07 -0.45
C LYS A 80 21.49 3.96 -1.31
N ALA A 81 21.50 3.05 -2.28
CA ALA A 81 22.60 2.93 -3.22
C ALA A 81 22.57 4.04 -4.26
N PHE A 82 21.39 4.39 -4.77
CA PHE A 82 21.23 5.48 -5.74
C PHE A 82 21.66 6.84 -5.17
N ALA A 83 21.40 7.11 -3.89
CA ALA A 83 21.81 8.32 -3.19
C ALA A 83 23.34 8.53 -3.15
N LEU A 84 24.14 7.50 -3.43
CA LEU A 84 25.60 7.60 -3.53
C LEU A 84 26.07 8.02 -4.93
N THR A 85 25.17 8.09 -5.92
CA THR A 85 25.52 8.40 -7.30
C THR A 85 25.45 9.92 -7.57
N PRO A 86 26.29 10.46 -8.46
CA PRO A 86 26.22 11.87 -8.84
C PRO A 86 24.89 12.22 -9.53
N LEU A 87 24.22 11.23 -10.15
CA LEU A 87 22.93 11.41 -10.80
C LEU A 87 21.83 11.78 -9.79
N HIS A 88 21.85 11.21 -8.58
CA HIS A 88 20.88 11.56 -7.52
C HIS A 88 20.99 13.02 -7.12
N GLY A 89 22.22 13.48 -6.84
CA GLY A 89 22.49 14.88 -6.55
C GLY A 89 22.09 15.80 -7.70
N PHE A 90 22.46 15.43 -8.93
CA PHE A 90 22.10 16.21 -10.13
C PHE A 90 20.60 16.40 -10.30
N LEU A 91 19.80 15.32 -10.16
CA LEU A 91 18.34 15.39 -10.27
C LEU A 91 17.74 16.30 -9.18
N LEU A 92 18.18 16.16 -7.93
CA LEU A 92 17.66 16.97 -6.81
C LEU A 92 18.16 18.42 -6.80
N SER A 93 19.22 18.75 -7.52
CA SER A 93 19.71 20.12 -7.65
C SER A 93 19.10 20.90 -8.81
N HIS A 94 18.44 20.23 -9.77
CA HIS A 94 17.97 20.88 -11.00
C HIS A 94 16.50 20.55 -11.30
N PRO A 95 15.56 21.51 -11.13
CA PRO A 95 14.14 21.30 -11.43
C PRO A 95 13.88 20.86 -12.89
N SER A 96 14.68 21.38 -13.82
CA SER A 96 14.60 21.02 -15.25
C SER A 96 15.02 19.57 -15.52
N ALA A 97 15.95 19.01 -14.74
CA ALA A 97 16.36 17.62 -14.87
C ALA A 97 15.25 16.66 -14.41
N LEU A 98 14.55 17.00 -13.32
CA LEU A 98 13.37 16.25 -12.85
C LEU A 98 12.22 16.35 -13.85
N LEU A 99 11.92 17.54 -14.37
CA LEU A 99 10.92 17.72 -15.42
C LEU A 99 11.26 16.87 -16.66
N PHE A 100 12.51 16.90 -17.10
CA PHE A 100 12.95 16.09 -18.25
C PHE A 100 12.79 14.59 -17.98
N ALA A 101 13.17 14.11 -16.80
CA ALA A 101 12.97 12.72 -16.39
C ALA A 101 11.48 12.34 -16.35
N GLN A 102 10.62 13.21 -15.81
CA GLN A 102 9.17 13.05 -15.74
C GLN A 102 8.56 12.93 -17.13
N VAL A 103 8.85 13.88 -18.02
CA VAL A 103 8.34 13.90 -19.40
C VAL A 103 8.84 12.67 -20.18
N THR A 104 10.11 12.32 -20.03
CA THR A 104 10.67 11.11 -20.66
C THR A 104 9.96 9.86 -20.15
N CYS A 105 9.74 9.76 -18.85
CA CYS A 105 9.02 8.64 -18.23
C CYS A 105 7.57 8.56 -18.73
N PHE A 106 6.88 9.69 -18.82
CA PHE A 106 5.52 9.79 -19.36
C PHE A 106 5.43 9.22 -20.78
N PHE A 107 6.32 9.62 -21.69
CA PHE A 107 6.32 9.10 -23.06
C PHE A 107 6.70 7.61 -23.12
N CYS A 108 7.60 7.15 -22.25
CA CYS A 108 7.89 5.72 -22.14
C CYS A 108 6.65 4.94 -21.69
N LEU A 109 5.89 5.43 -20.71
CA LEU A 109 4.66 4.80 -20.23
C LEU A 109 3.53 4.86 -21.25
N LEU A 110 3.43 5.94 -22.02
CA LEU A 110 2.54 6.02 -23.17
C LEU A 110 2.89 4.94 -24.20
N ALA A 111 4.18 4.79 -24.53
CA ALA A 111 4.64 3.72 -25.40
C ALA A 111 4.38 2.31 -24.82
N VAL A 112 4.51 2.13 -23.50
CA VAL A 112 4.10 0.90 -22.80
C VAL A 112 2.60 0.66 -22.95
N THR A 113 1.76 1.68 -22.83
CA THR A 113 0.30 1.60 -22.90
C THR A 113 -0.19 1.31 -24.32
N LEU A 114 0.45 1.91 -25.33
CA LEU A 114 0.16 1.69 -26.74
C LEU A 114 0.80 0.41 -27.31
N GLY A 115 1.84 -0.10 -26.65
CA GLY A 115 2.57 -1.30 -27.04
C GLY A 115 3.47 -1.05 -28.25
N LEU A 116 4.27 0.02 -28.16
CA LEU A 116 5.25 0.43 -29.15
C LEU A 116 6.66 0.15 -28.60
N LYS A 117 7.47 -0.64 -29.32
CA LYS A 117 8.79 -1.09 -28.86
C LYS A 117 8.73 -1.60 -27.42
N THR A 118 7.71 -2.40 -27.12
CA THR A 118 7.17 -2.62 -25.77
C THR A 118 8.23 -3.04 -24.76
N ARG A 119 9.17 -3.92 -25.13
CA ARG A 119 10.23 -4.35 -24.20
C ARG A 119 11.18 -3.21 -23.79
N ILE A 120 11.58 -2.38 -24.74
CA ILE A 120 12.44 -1.22 -24.49
C ILE A 120 11.66 -0.20 -23.65
N ALA A 121 10.41 0.09 -24.06
CA ALA A 121 9.54 1.01 -23.34
C ALA A 121 9.29 0.57 -21.89
N ILE A 122 9.03 -0.72 -21.64
CA ILE A 122 8.88 -1.26 -20.28
C ILE A 122 10.18 -1.14 -19.49
N GLY A 123 11.32 -1.53 -20.07
CA GLY A 123 12.62 -1.45 -19.40
C GLY A 123 12.98 -0.03 -18.97
N LEU A 124 12.80 0.94 -19.87
CA LEU A 124 13.02 2.37 -19.57
C LEU A 124 12.01 2.89 -18.55
N SER A 125 10.72 2.55 -18.69
CA SER A 125 9.68 2.96 -17.73
C SER A 125 9.94 2.39 -16.34
N LEU A 126 10.35 1.13 -16.25
CA LEU A 126 10.68 0.46 -14.99
C LEU A 126 11.85 1.17 -14.29
N LEU A 127 12.92 1.47 -15.03
CA LEU A 127 14.06 2.20 -14.50
C LEU A 127 13.65 3.60 -14.01
N LEU A 128 13.01 4.38 -14.88
CA LEU A 128 12.62 5.76 -14.58
C LEU A 128 11.61 5.82 -13.43
N GLN A 129 10.58 4.97 -13.41
CA GLN A 129 9.60 4.95 -12.32
C GLN A 129 10.21 4.48 -11.00
N THR A 130 11.15 3.54 -11.04
CA THR A 130 11.89 3.17 -9.82
C THR A 130 12.63 4.38 -9.27
N LEU A 131 13.36 5.12 -10.11
CA LEU A 131 14.11 6.30 -9.67
C LEU A 131 13.20 7.43 -9.20
N ILE A 132 12.24 7.86 -10.02
CA ILE A 132 11.29 8.94 -9.72
C ILE A 132 10.46 8.63 -8.48
N GLY A 133 9.83 7.46 -8.44
CA GLY A 133 9.03 7.05 -7.29
C GLY A 133 9.88 6.90 -6.03
N GLY A 134 11.15 6.51 -6.17
CA GLY A 134 12.08 6.44 -5.06
C GLY A 134 12.42 7.83 -4.50
N LEU A 135 12.70 8.80 -5.38
CA LEU A 135 12.97 10.19 -5.01
C LEU A 135 11.77 10.83 -4.29
N LEU A 136 10.56 10.58 -4.77
CA LEU A 136 9.34 11.03 -4.09
C LEU A 136 9.24 10.44 -2.66
N ARG A 137 9.47 9.13 -2.53
CA ARG A 137 9.39 8.40 -1.25
C ARG A 137 10.52 8.70 -0.27
N GLU A 138 11.63 9.29 -0.72
CA GLU A 138 12.67 9.82 0.17
C GLU A 138 12.17 10.98 1.03
N HIS A 139 11.17 11.74 0.55
CA HIS A 139 10.68 12.97 1.16
C HIS A 139 9.27 12.83 1.77
N SER A 140 8.68 11.65 1.67
CA SER A 140 7.31 11.37 2.11
C SER A 140 7.29 10.29 3.20
N ILE A 141 6.11 10.06 3.77
CA ILE A 141 5.85 8.82 4.50
C ILE A 141 5.98 7.67 3.49
N PHE A 142 6.59 6.58 3.93
CA PHE A 142 6.78 5.41 3.10
C PHE A 142 5.45 4.66 2.92
N TYR A 143 4.82 4.84 1.76
CA TYR A 143 3.54 4.22 1.39
C TYR A 143 3.68 3.37 0.12
N HIS A 144 2.72 2.48 -0.09
CA HIS A 144 2.76 1.41 -1.10
C HIS A 144 2.05 1.74 -2.42
N SER A 145 1.45 2.94 -2.56
CA SER A 145 0.90 3.44 -3.83
C SER A 145 1.94 3.27 -4.94
N GLU A 146 1.52 2.95 -6.17
CA GLU A 146 2.34 2.72 -7.39
C GLU A 146 3.44 1.64 -7.33
N GLN A 147 3.93 1.26 -6.14
CA GLN A 147 5.03 0.32 -5.96
C GLN A 147 4.67 -1.04 -6.56
N LEU A 148 3.41 -1.45 -6.41
CA LEU A 148 2.90 -2.67 -7.01
C LEU A 148 2.95 -2.62 -8.54
N LEU A 149 2.67 -1.47 -9.16
CA LEU A 149 2.74 -1.30 -10.61
C LEU A 149 4.18 -1.42 -11.13
N ILE A 150 5.16 -0.89 -10.39
CA ILE A 150 6.59 -1.03 -10.69
C ILE A 150 6.98 -2.52 -10.70
N LEU A 151 6.54 -3.28 -9.69
CA LEU A 151 6.78 -4.73 -9.63
C LEU A 151 6.09 -5.47 -10.79
N LEU A 152 4.89 -5.05 -11.19
CA LEU A 152 4.21 -5.62 -12.35
C LEU A 152 4.91 -5.28 -13.67
N LEU A 153 5.48 -4.08 -13.84
CA LEU A 153 6.31 -3.76 -15.01
C LEU A 153 7.53 -4.70 -15.10
N ALA A 154 8.18 -4.99 -13.97
CA ALA A 154 9.31 -5.92 -13.93
C ALA A 154 8.92 -7.33 -14.40
N ILE A 155 7.73 -7.82 -14.02
CA ILE A 155 7.21 -9.08 -14.55
C ILE A 155 6.90 -8.95 -16.04
N LEU A 156 6.15 -7.92 -16.44
CA LEU A 156 5.69 -7.71 -17.82
C LEU A 156 6.83 -7.63 -18.83
N LEU A 157 8.01 -7.14 -18.43
CA LEU A 157 9.22 -7.05 -19.26
C LEU A 157 9.59 -8.40 -19.90
N PHE A 158 9.32 -9.51 -19.20
CA PHE A 158 9.66 -10.87 -19.62
C PHE A 158 8.46 -11.66 -20.14
N THR A 159 7.36 -10.98 -20.48
CA THR A 159 6.11 -11.61 -20.92
C THR A 159 5.78 -11.25 -22.37
N PRO A 160 4.92 -12.03 -23.06
CA PRO A 160 4.42 -11.68 -24.38
C PRO A 160 3.26 -10.66 -24.32
N CYS A 161 3.33 -9.64 -23.45
CA CYS A 161 2.26 -8.66 -23.23
C CYS A 161 2.00 -7.73 -24.43
N ALA A 162 2.89 -7.76 -25.42
CA ALA A 162 2.79 -7.04 -26.68
C ALA A 162 2.25 -7.91 -27.84
N ALA A 163 1.88 -9.17 -27.61
CA ALA A 163 1.47 -10.07 -28.68
C ALA A 163 0.06 -9.78 -29.24
N VAL A 164 -0.77 -9.03 -28.49
CA VAL A 164 -2.10 -8.57 -28.94
C VAL A 164 -2.37 -7.16 -28.40
N TRP A 165 -3.29 -6.44 -29.06
CA TRP A 165 -3.70 -5.06 -28.68
C TRP A 165 -2.52 -4.09 -28.51
N SER A 166 -1.51 -4.21 -29.36
CA SER A 166 -0.31 -3.38 -29.38
C SER A 166 0.00 -2.94 -30.82
N PHE A 167 0.76 -1.87 -30.98
CA PHE A 167 1.33 -1.53 -32.29
C PHE A 167 2.36 -2.56 -32.75
N ASP A 168 3.17 -3.10 -31.84
CA ASP A 168 4.15 -4.15 -32.15
C ASP A 168 3.50 -5.40 -32.78
N ALA A 169 2.33 -5.83 -32.29
CA ALA A 169 1.59 -6.97 -32.85
C ALA A 169 1.03 -6.67 -34.24
N ARG A 170 0.54 -5.43 -34.47
CA ARG A 170 0.01 -5.02 -35.78
C ARG A 170 1.10 -5.05 -36.86
N LEU A 171 2.35 -4.73 -36.50
CA LEU A 171 3.48 -4.74 -37.42
C LEU A 171 3.98 -6.15 -37.74
N GLN A 172 3.79 -7.12 -36.84
CA GLN A 172 4.34 -8.47 -37.01
C GLN A 172 3.42 -9.43 -37.77
N SER A 173 2.14 -9.10 -37.99
CA SER A 173 1.12 -9.84 -38.79
C SER A 173 1.11 -11.36 -38.67
N ARG A 174 1.63 -11.94 -37.59
CA ARG A 174 1.71 -13.38 -37.35
C ARG A 174 0.71 -13.79 -36.29
N GLN A 175 0.02 -14.90 -36.54
CA GLN A 175 -0.84 -15.52 -35.53
C GLN A 175 0.01 -15.97 -34.33
N PRO A 176 -0.41 -15.70 -33.09
CA PRO A 176 0.34 -16.12 -31.91
C PRO A 176 0.42 -17.66 -31.83
N SER A 177 1.64 -18.19 -31.65
CA SER A 177 1.87 -19.63 -31.45
C SER A 177 1.26 -20.14 -30.14
N GLU A 178 1.01 -21.44 -30.04
CA GLU A 178 0.51 -22.06 -28.79
C GLU A 178 1.47 -21.85 -27.61
N ALA A 179 2.79 -21.86 -27.86
CA ALA A 179 3.79 -21.58 -26.83
C ALA A 179 3.64 -20.18 -26.20
N LEU A 180 3.26 -19.16 -26.98
CA LEU A 180 2.99 -17.82 -26.45
C LEU A 180 1.72 -17.80 -25.58
N LYS A 181 0.71 -18.61 -25.92
CA LYS A 181 -0.52 -18.74 -25.12
C LYS A 181 -0.21 -19.40 -23.77
N ASP A 182 0.68 -20.38 -23.75
CA ASP A 182 1.17 -21.02 -22.51
C ASP A 182 1.94 -20.02 -21.65
N GLN A 183 2.85 -19.23 -22.26
CA GLN A 183 3.57 -18.14 -21.59
C GLN A 183 2.62 -17.12 -20.95
N ALA A 184 1.56 -16.72 -21.67
CA ALA A 184 0.57 -15.78 -21.14
C ALA A 184 -0.20 -16.35 -19.94
N SER A 185 -0.50 -17.65 -19.96
CA SER A 185 -1.18 -18.34 -18.86
C SER A 185 -0.39 -18.25 -17.56
N LEU A 186 0.90 -18.58 -17.64
CA LEU A 186 1.83 -18.48 -16.51
C LEU A 186 2.05 -17.02 -16.08
N ALA A 187 2.24 -16.10 -17.03
CA ALA A 187 2.44 -14.68 -16.74
C ALA A 187 1.28 -14.07 -15.94
N VAL A 188 0.04 -14.31 -16.37
CA VAL A 188 -1.15 -13.81 -15.65
C VAL A 188 -1.22 -14.42 -14.25
N PHE A 189 -0.92 -15.70 -14.09
CA PHE A 189 -0.88 -16.33 -12.77
C PHE A 189 0.18 -15.68 -11.85
N LEU A 190 1.37 -15.40 -12.37
CA LEU A 190 2.43 -14.75 -11.60
C LEU A 190 2.06 -13.31 -11.21
N ILE A 191 1.43 -12.56 -12.11
CA ILE A 191 0.88 -11.22 -11.81
C ILE A 191 -0.16 -11.30 -10.69
N TRP A 192 -1.09 -12.26 -10.77
CA TRP A 192 -2.07 -12.50 -9.72
C TRP A 192 -1.42 -12.87 -8.39
N ALA A 193 -0.38 -13.72 -8.41
CA ALA A 193 0.37 -14.08 -7.22
C ALA A 193 1.05 -12.88 -6.58
N SER A 194 1.68 -11.99 -7.34
CA SER A 194 2.29 -10.76 -6.83
C SER A 194 1.25 -9.81 -6.23
N LEU A 195 0.11 -9.60 -6.90
CA LEU A 195 -0.99 -8.78 -6.39
C LEU A 195 -1.59 -9.36 -5.10
N ALA A 196 -1.88 -10.67 -5.07
CA ALA A 196 -2.42 -11.34 -3.88
C ALA A 196 -1.42 -11.30 -2.72
N THR A 197 -0.12 -11.41 -3.02
CA THR A 197 0.96 -11.31 -2.01
C THR A 197 1.00 -9.91 -1.40
N ALA A 198 0.83 -8.84 -2.19
CA ALA A 198 0.78 -7.48 -1.67
C ALA A 198 -0.32 -7.29 -0.61
N TYR A 199 -1.55 -7.72 -0.92
CA TYR A 199 -2.67 -7.68 0.04
C TYR A 199 -2.42 -8.57 1.26
N TRP A 200 -1.95 -9.79 1.04
CA TRP A 200 -1.68 -10.73 2.12
C TRP A 200 -0.57 -10.22 3.06
N SER A 201 0.49 -9.64 2.49
CA SER A 201 1.54 -8.96 3.24
C SER A 201 1.01 -7.79 4.06
N GLY A 202 0.05 -7.03 3.53
CA GLY A 202 -0.65 -5.97 4.28
C GLY A 202 -1.38 -6.50 5.52
N GLY A 203 -2.01 -7.67 5.44
CA GLY A 203 -2.69 -8.32 6.57
C GLY A 203 -1.71 -8.94 7.56
N ILE A 204 -0.74 -9.71 7.07
CA ILE A 204 0.32 -10.31 7.90
C ILE A 204 1.06 -9.22 8.67
N SER A 205 1.38 -8.10 8.03
CA SER A 205 2.16 -7.05 8.68
C SER A 205 1.42 -6.47 9.89
N LYS A 206 0.09 -6.28 9.79
CA LYS A 206 -0.78 -5.81 10.87
C LYS A 206 -0.84 -6.80 12.02
N ILE A 207 -0.95 -8.10 11.73
CA ILE A 207 -0.94 -9.14 12.76
C ILE A 207 0.41 -9.17 13.48
N ILE A 208 1.53 -9.17 12.75
CA ILE A 208 2.86 -9.20 13.37
C ILE A 208 3.13 -7.92 14.16
N GLY A 209 2.82 -6.75 13.59
CA GLY A 209 3.18 -5.47 14.17
C GLY A 209 2.27 -5.03 15.32
N ALA A 210 0.95 -5.19 15.17
CA ALA A 210 -0.03 -4.70 16.14
C ALA A 210 -0.64 -5.83 17.00
N GLY A 211 -0.58 -7.08 16.53
CA GLY A 211 -1.21 -8.22 17.18
C GLY A 211 -2.72 -8.03 17.33
N TRP A 212 -3.25 -8.45 18.47
CA TRP A 212 -4.67 -8.27 18.80
C TRP A 212 -5.09 -6.81 18.95
N ASN A 213 -4.16 -5.89 19.19
CA ASN A 213 -4.47 -4.45 19.25
C ASN A 213 -4.88 -3.87 17.88
N TRP A 214 -4.79 -4.64 16.80
CA TRP A 214 -5.38 -4.23 15.52
C TRP A 214 -6.91 -4.13 15.58
N PHE A 215 -7.54 -4.98 16.38
CA PHE A 215 -9.00 -5.00 16.56
C PHE A 215 -9.49 -4.02 17.62
N ASP A 216 -8.58 -3.30 18.28
CA ASP A 216 -8.93 -2.29 19.26
C ASP A 216 -9.65 -1.11 18.59
N ALA A 217 -10.86 -0.80 19.09
CA ALA A 217 -11.72 0.23 18.51
C ALA A 217 -11.07 1.61 18.58
N ASP A 218 -10.41 1.93 19.71
CA ASP A 218 -9.70 3.18 19.87
C ASP A 218 -8.51 3.30 18.92
N GLY A 219 -7.72 2.22 18.79
CA GLY A 219 -6.63 2.16 17.83
C GLY A 219 -7.08 2.42 16.39
N LEU A 220 -8.17 1.81 15.93
CA LEU A 220 -8.67 2.06 14.57
C LEU A 220 -9.23 3.49 14.44
N ARG A 221 -9.99 3.96 15.43
CA ARG A 221 -10.55 5.32 15.46
C ARG A 221 -9.46 6.39 15.36
N VAL A 222 -8.36 6.24 16.11
CA VAL A 222 -7.21 7.15 16.04
C VAL A 222 -6.56 7.13 14.66
N ARG A 223 -6.39 5.96 14.03
CA ARG A 223 -5.82 5.87 12.66
C ARG A 223 -6.71 6.57 11.63
N LEU A 224 -8.02 6.32 11.68
CA LEU A 224 -8.99 6.95 10.78
C LEU A 224 -8.99 8.47 10.95
N LEU A 225 -8.98 8.97 12.18
CA LEU A 225 -8.90 10.40 12.45
C LEU A 225 -7.55 10.99 12.05
N ALA A 226 -6.44 10.31 12.32
CA ALA A 226 -5.11 10.79 11.96
C ALA A 226 -4.98 10.97 10.44
N CYS A 227 -5.47 10.02 9.64
CA CYS A 227 -5.46 10.13 8.19
C CYS A 227 -6.53 11.10 7.66
N GLY A 228 -7.76 11.03 8.16
CA GLY A 228 -8.85 11.88 7.66
C GLY A 228 -8.71 13.36 8.05
N LEU A 229 -7.89 13.68 9.06
CA LEU A 229 -7.50 15.05 9.41
C LEU A 229 -6.19 15.48 8.73
N ASP A 230 -5.48 14.56 8.09
CA ASP A 230 -4.31 14.88 7.30
C ASP A 230 -4.78 15.73 6.11
N PRO A 231 -4.25 16.94 5.92
CA PRO A 231 -4.62 17.90 4.85
C PRO A 231 -4.35 17.42 3.42
N ILE A 232 -4.09 16.13 3.23
CA ILE A 232 -3.74 15.52 1.96
C ILE A 232 -5.04 15.40 1.14
N GLU A 233 -5.26 16.42 0.31
CA GLU A 233 -5.92 16.38 -1.00
C GLU A 233 -7.45 16.57 -1.12
N TYR A 234 -8.33 15.81 -0.45
CA TYR A 234 -9.75 15.80 -0.90
C TYR A 234 -10.80 16.36 0.08
N GLY A 235 -10.46 16.53 1.37
CA GLY A 235 -11.30 17.23 2.34
C GLY A 235 -12.55 16.46 2.78
N PHE A 236 -12.59 15.13 2.65
CA PHE A 236 -13.72 14.33 3.11
C PHE A 236 -13.85 14.34 4.64
N GLY A 237 -15.08 14.58 5.13
CA GLY A 237 -15.39 14.55 6.57
C GLY A 237 -15.72 13.17 7.15
N GLY A 238 -15.53 12.09 6.38
CA GLY A 238 -16.01 10.75 6.71
C GLY A 238 -15.47 10.20 8.03
N ALA A 239 -14.16 10.31 8.29
CA ALA A 239 -13.57 9.90 9.57
C ALA A 239 -14.20 10.60 10.77
N ILE A 240 -14.51 11.90 10.66
CA ILE A 240 -15.07 12.67 11.79
C ILE A 240 -16.49 12.23 12.11
N GLN A 241 -17.29 11.94 11.07
CA GLN A 241 -18.65 11.42 11.24
C GLN A 241 -18.61 10.00 11.85
N LEU A 242 -17.71 9.16 11.34
CA LEU A 242 -17.54 7.78 11.82
C LEU A 242 -16.99 7.72 13.24
N ALA A 243 -16.15 8.68 13.66
CA ALA A 243 -15.55 8.73 15.00
C ALA A 243 -16.56 8.78 16.16
N ALA A 244 -17.81 9.22 15.90
CA ALA A 244 -18.88 9.25 16.88
C ALA A 244 -19.62 7.91 17.05
N GLN A 245 -19.32 6.91 16.21
CA GLN A 245 -19.96 5.61 16.26
C GLN A 245 -19.47 4.76 17.44
N PRO A 246 -20.30 3.80 17.91
CA PRO A 246 -19.94 2.90 19.00
C PRO A 246 -18.76 1.97 18.63
N ASP A 247 -18.06 1.47 19.63
CA ASP A 247 -16.80 0.71 19.46
C ASP A 247 -16.95 -0.53 18.58
N TRP A 248 -18.09 -1.23 18.65
CA TRP A 248 -18.33 -2.43 17.84
C TRP A 248 -18.24 -2.16 16.34
N VAL A 249 -18.57 -0.95 15.87
CA VAL A 249 -18.43 -0.57 14.45
C VAL A 249 -16.97 -0.64 14.02
N PHE A 250 -16.05 -0.14 14.86
CA PHE A 250 -14.62 -0.16 14.58
C PHE A 250 -14.05 -1.57 14.63
N VAL A 251 -14.50 -2.40 15.58
CA VAL A 251 -14.10 -3.82 15.63
C VAL A 251 -14.53 -4.54 14.35
N VAL A 252 -15.79 -4.37 13.92
CA VAL A 252 -16.30 -4.97 12.67
C VAL A 252 -15.50 -4.50 11.46
N LEU A 253 -15.23 -3.20 11.34
CA LEU A 253 -14.41 -2.66 10.25
C LEU A 253 -12.99 -3.23 10.27
N ALA A 254 -12.33 -3.30 11.43
CA ALA A 254 -11.01 -3.91 11.57
C ALA A 254 -11.02 -5.38 11.14
N THR A 255 -12.04 -6.14 11.54
CA THR A 255 -12.22 -7.55 11.18
C THR A 255 -12.44 -7.73 9.69
N ILE A 256 -13.27 -6.89 9.06
CA ILE A 256 -13.52 -6.97 7.61
C ILE A 256 -12.23 -6.69 6.84
N VAL A 257 -11.52 -5.61 7.16
CA VAL A 257 -10.27 -5.22 6.48
C VAL A 257 -9.23 -6.32 6.60
N LEU A 258 -8.95 -6.78 7.82
CA LEU A 258 -7.95 -7.81 8.04
C LEU A 258 -8.38 -9.16 7.43
N GLY A 259 -9.66 -9.50 7.56
CA GLY A 259 -10.24 -10.72 6.98
C GLY A 259 -10.05 -10.76 5.47
N MET A 260 -10.34 -9.66 4.77
CA MET A 260 -10.13 -9.54 3.33
C MET A 260 -8.67 -9.71 2.93
N GLU A 261 -7.75 -9.01 3.58
CA GLU A 261 -6.31 -9.13 3.31
C GLU A 261 -5.80 -10.56 3.55
N MET A 262 -6.27 -11.22 4.60
CA MET A 262 -5.85 -12.58 4.95
C MET A 262 -6.39 -13.64 3.99
N VAL A 263 -7.51 -13.40 3.31
CA VAL A 263 -8.05 -14.31 2.30
C VAL A 263 -7.56 -14.00 0.88
N ALA A 264 -6.70 -13.00 0.67
CA ALA A 264 -6.14 -12.66 -0.63
C ALA A 264 -5.53 -13.87 -1.40
N PRO A 265 -4.82 -14.83 -0.77
CA PRO A 265 -4.30 -16.01 -1.48
C PRO A 265 -5.39 -16.86 -2.16
N LEU A 266 -6.65 -16.78 -1.73
CA LEU A 266 -7.76 -17.50 -2.38
C LEU A 266 -8.02 -17.02 -3.82
N LEU A 267 -7.59 -15.82 -4.19
CA LEU A 267 -7.62 -15.32 -5.58
C LEU A 267 -6.92 -16.28 -6.55
N LEU A 268 -5.88 -16.97 -6.08
CA LEU A 268 -5.08 -17.89 -6.92
C LEU A 268 -5.79 -19.21 -7.19
N PHE A 269 -6.75 -19.61 -6.35
CA PHE A 269 -7.31 -20.96 -6.39
C PHE A 269 -8.83 -21.00 -6.63
N SER A 270 -9.55 -19.91 -6.34
CA SER A 270 -11.01 -19.90 -6.40
C SER A 270 -11.56 -18.91 -7.43
N ARG A 271 -12.36 -19.41 -8.38
CA ARG A 271 -13.09 -18.56 -9.34
C ARG A 271 -14.09 -17.63 -8.64
N ARG A 272 -14.74 -18.09 -7.57
CA ARG A 272 -15.64 -17.26 -6.77
C ARG A 272 -14.88 -16.15 -6.06
N ALA A 273 -13.69 -16.44 -5.54
CA ALA A 273 -12.83 -15.43 -4.92
C ALA A 273 -12.42 -14.36 -5.93
N ARG A 274 -12.07 -14.73 -7.17
CA ARG A 274 -11.76 -13.78 -8.27
C ARG A 274 -12.94 -12.93 -8.76
N LEU A 275 -14.16 -13.23 -8.32
CA LEU A 275 -15.33 -12.40 -8.57
C LEU A 275 -15.61 -11.50 -7.36
N LEU A 276 -15.69 -12.09 -6.16
CA LEU A 276 -16.13 -11.40 -4.96
C LEU A 276 -15.04 -10.52 -4.32
N LEU A 277 -13.81 -11.03 -4.21
CA LEU A 277 -12.73 -10.29 -3.52
C LEU A 277 -12.32 -9.02 -4.27
N PRO A 278 -12.19 -8.98 -5.62
CA PRO A 278 -11.89 -7.73 -6.32
C PRO A 278 -12.95 -6.64 -6.09
N LEU A 279 -14.23 -7.01 -6.06
CA LEU A 279 -15.31 -6.08 -5.70
C LEU A 279 -15.16 -5.60 -4.26
N GLY A 280 -14.86 -6.52 -3.34
CA GLY A 280 -14.52 -6.18 -1.96
C GLY A 280 -13.37 -5.18 -1.87
N TYR A 281 -12.25 -5.42 -2.59
CA TYR A 281 -11.08 -4.53 -2.58
C TYR A 281 -11.38 -3.15 -3.18
N ILE A 282 -12.21 -3.08 -4.23
CA ILE A 282 -12.71 -1.79 -4.74
C ILE A 282 -13.49 -1.06 -3.63
N SER A 283 -14.44 -1.73 -2.98
CA SER A 283 -15.21 -1.14 -1.88
C SER A 283 -14.33 -0.73 -0.70
N PHE A 284 -13.31 -1.53 -0.37
CA PHE A 284 -12.33 -1.21 0.67
C PHE A 284 -11.54 0.06 0.34
N HIS A 285 -11.00 0.18 -0.88
CA HIS A 285 -10.25 1.37 -1.28
C HIS A 285 -11.12 2.62 -1.42
N ILE A 286 -12.38 2.48 -1.84
CA ILE A 286 -13.36 3.58 -1.79
C ILE A 286 -13.62 4.00 -0.34
N ALA A 287 -13.76 3.04 0.58
CA ALA A 287 -13.93 3.35 2.00
C ALA A 287 -12.68 4.04 2.58
N VAL A 288 -11.47 3.60 2.20
CA VAL A 288 -10.22 4.29 2.56
C VAL A 288 -10.21 5.71 2.02
N PHE A 289 -10.62 5.93 0.78
CA PHE A 289 -10.72 7.28 0.21
C PHE A 289 -11.68 8.18 1.00
N VAL A 290 -12.90 7.71 1.25
CA VAL A 290 -13.94 8.48 1.94
C VAL A 290 -13.63 8.70 3.43
N LEU A 291 -13.06 7.71 4.10
CA LEU A 291 -12.83 7.74 5.54
C LEU A 291 -11.45 8.26 5.91
N GLN A 292 -10.41 7.94 5.15
CA GLN A 292 -9.02 8.29 5.45
C GLN A 292 -8.48 9.41 4.57
N ASN A 293 -9.26 9.89 3.57
CA ASN A 293 -8.84 10.95 2.66
C ASN A 293 -7.61 10.58 1.82
N ILE A 294 -7.39 9.28 1.56
CA ILE A 294 -6.26 8.76 0.76
C ILE A 294 -6.81 7.99 -0.44
N LEU A 295 -6.41 8.37 -1.65
CA LEU A 295 -6.84 7.71 -2.89
C LEU A 295 -5.78 6.73 -3.40
N PHE A 296 -6.11 5.43 -3.42
CA PHE A 296 -5.33 4.40 -4.10
C PHE A 296 -6.01 4.01 -5.42
N LEU A 297 -6.11 4.97 -6.35
CA LEU A 297 -6.87 4.82 -7.59
C LEU A 297 -6.37 3.63 -8.42
N GLU A 298 -5.05 3.45 -8.48
CA GLU A 298 -4.45 2.34 -9.19
C GLU A 298 -4.82 0.98 -8.58
N LEU A 299 -4.92 0.88 -7.25
CA LEU A 299 -5.33 -0.37 -6.61
C LEU A 299 -6.80 -0.69 -6.90
N ILE A 300 -7.66 0.33 -7.06
CA ILE A 300 -9.04 0.19 -7.53
C ILE A 300 -9.06 -0.35 -8.97
N LEU A 301 -8.33 0.30 -9.88
CA LEU A 301 -8.32 -0.05 -11.30
C LEU A 301 -7.69 -1.43 -11.57
N LEU A 302 -6.64 -1.80 -10.83
CA LEU A 302 -5.98 -3.10 -10.96
C LEU A 302 -6.91 -4.28 -10.60
N GLN A 303 -7.99 -4.06 -9.83
CA GLN A 303 -8.93 -5.13 -9.51
C GLN A 303 -9.59 -5.73 -10.77
N VAL A 304 -9.67 -4.97 -11.86
CA VAL A 304 -10.17 -5.43 -13.16
C VAL A 304 -9.34 -6.60 -13.71
N ILE A 305 -8.05 -6.72 -13.36
CA ILE A 305 -7.18 -7.82 -13.83
C ILE A 305 -7.65 -9.19 -13.30
N PHE A 306 -8.19 -9.22 -12.09
CA PHE A 306 -8.74 -10.44 -11.47
C PHE A 306 -10.12 -10.78 -12.00
N MET A 307 -10.93 -9.77 -12.31
CA MET A 307 -12.31 -9.97 -12.71
C MET A 307 -12.37 -10.84 -13.96
N ALA A 308 -13.15 -11.91 -13.87
CA ALA A 308 -13.45 -12.77 -15.00
C ALA A 308 -14.39 -12.00 -15.94
N CYS A 309 -13.87 -11.11 -16.79
CA CYS A 309 -14.68 -10.47 -17.82
C CYS A 309 -15.36 -11.57 -18.66
N PRO A 310 -16.70 -11.60 -18.74
CA PRO A 310 -17.45 -12.64 -19.45
C PRO A 310 -17.04 -12.80 -20.92
N GLY A 311 -16.48 -11.74 -21.53
CA GLY A 311 -15.99 -11.74 -22.92
C GLY A 311 -14.55 -12.25 -23.13
N LEU A 312 -13.83 -12.69 -22.09
CA LEU A 312 -12.48 -13.24 -22.24
C LEU A 312 -12.53 -14.77 -22.12
N PRO A 313 -12.48 -15.52 -23.24
CA PRO A 313 -12.64 -16.97 -23.24
C PRO A 313 -11.55 -17.63 -22.40
N GLU A 314 -11.94 -18.52 -21.50
CA GLU A 314 -11.00 -19.43 -20.83
C GLU A 314 -10.53 -20.48 -21.84
N ARG A 315 -9.28 -20.94 -21.70
CA ARG A 315 -8.77 -22.00 -22.57
C ARG A 315 -9.36 -23.35 -22.19
N LYS A 316 -9.81 -24.11 -23.19
CA LYS A 316 -10.35 -25.47 -23.01
C LYS A 316 -9.24 -26.46 -22.64
N THR A 317 -8.04 -26.27 -23.19
CA THR A 317 -6.88 -27.14 -22.99
C THR A 317 -5.91 -26.56 -21.97
N MET A 318 -5.22 -27.46 -21.27
CA MET A 318 -4.12 -27.07 -20.38
C MET A 318 -2.92 -26.57 -21.19
N PRO A 319 -2.11 -25.65 -20.63
CA PRO A 319 -0.81 -25.33 -21.20
C PRO A 319 0.03 -26.60 -21.40
N GLY A 320 0.81 -26.64 -22.48
CA GLY A 320 1.76 -27.71 -22.75
C GLY A 320 2.98 -27.65 -21.84
N ALA A 321 4.02 -28.44 -22.17
CA ALA A 321 5.27 -28.44 -21.43
C ALA A 321 5.91 -27.03 -21.40
N VAL A 322 6.39 -26.65 -20.22
CA VAL A 322 6.96 -25.33 -19.92
C VAL A 322 8.30 -25.17 -20.68
N SER A 323 8.33 -24.29 -21.68
CA SER A 323 9.53 -23.87 -22.43
C SER A 323 10.64 -23.25 -21.53
N PRO A 324 11.94 -23.44 -21.82
CA PRO A 324 13.02 -22.82 -21.04
C PRO A 324 12.95 -21.27 -20.95
N TRP A 325 12.28 -20.61 -21.90
CA TRP A 325 12.04 -19.15 -21.87
C TRP A 325 11.17 -18.67 -20.70
N HIS A 326 10.52 -19.58 -19.95
CA HIS A 326 9.75 -19.21 -18.76
C HIS A 326 10.61 -18.93 -17.53
N LEU A 327 11.90 -19.32 -17.53
CA LEU A 327 12.77 -19.23 -16.36
C LEU A 327 12.95 -17.80 -15.84
N PRO A 328 13.35 -16.79 -16.65
CA PRO A 328 13.63 -15.45 -16.13
C PRO A 328 12.40 -14.79 -15.48
N MET A 329 11.24 -14.86 -16.14
CA MET A 329 9.98 -14.33 -15.60
C MET A 329 9.58 -15.03 -14.29
N THR A 330 9.71 -16.36 -14.24
CA THR A 330 9.36 -17.14 -13.06
C THR A 330 10.27 -16.79 -11.90
N PHE A 331 11.59 -16.69 -12.13
CA PHE A 331 12.55 -16.28 -11.10
C PHE A 331 12.29 -14.87 -10.59
N ILE A 332 11.97 -13.92 -11.48
CA ILE A 332 11.67 -12.54 -11.08
C ILE A 332 10.40 -12.47 -10.25
N ALA A 333 9.29 -13.07 -10.72
CA ALA A 333 8.04 -13.07 -9.98
C ALA A 333 8.17 -13.80 -8.64
N LEU A 334 8.88 -14.94 -8.61
CA LEU A 334 9.15 -15.67 -7.38
C LEU A 334 10.03 -14.85 -6.43
N GLY A 335 11.06 -14.18 -6.94
CA GLY A 335 11.91 -13.28 -6.17
C GLY A 335 11.13 -12.11 -5.57
N ILE A 336 10.18 -11.53 -6.33
CA ILE A 336 9.26 -10.50 -5.84
C ILE A 336 8.39 -11.08 -4.71
N VAL A 337 7.71 -12.20 -4.94
CA VAL A 337 6.81 -12.82 -3.96
C VAL A 337 7.57 -13.19 -2.67
N LEU A 338 8.65 -13.95 -2.79
CA LEU A 338 9.45 -14.38 -1.65
C LEU A 338 10.13 -13.21 -0.95
N GLY A 339 10.69 -12.27 -1.70
CA GLY A 339 11.31 -11.06 -1.16
C GLY A 339 10.33 -10.20 -0.37
N THR A 340 9.15 -9.94 -0.94
CA THR A 340 8.06 -9.21 -0.26
C THR A 340 7.63 -9.92 1.03
N LEU A 341 7.42 -11.24 0.99
CA LEU A 341 7.02 -12.01 2.18
C LEU A 341 8.12 -12.00 3.26
N ALA A 342 9.38 -12.21 2.88
CA ALA A 342 10.51 -12.19 3.81
C ALA A 342 10.63 -10.82 4.48
N LEU A 343 10.56 -9.72 3.71
CA LEU A 343 10.60 -8.35 4.22
C LEU A 343 9.40 -8.03 5.13
N THR A 344 8.22 -8.57 4.81
CA THR A 344 7.02 -8.45 5.64
C THR A 344 7.20 -9.16 6.98
N ALA A 345 7.73 -10.39 6.95
CA ALA A 345 7.97 -11.19 8.14
C ALA A 345 8.93 -10.49 9.12
N VAL A 346 9.96 -9.83 8.61
CA VAL A 346 10.92 -9.04 9.42
C VAL A 346 10.51 -7.58 9.62
N GLN A 347 9.29 -7.20 9.21
CA GLN A 347 8.72 -5.85 9.39
C GLN A 347 9.64 -4.73 8.86
N ARG A 348 10.26 -4.96 7.70
CA ARG A 348 11.22 -4.04 7.07
C ARG A 348 10.69 -3.47 5.76
N ASP A 349 10.78 -2.15 5.68
CA ASP A 349 10.50 -1.38 4.49
C ASP A 349 11.72 -1.42 3.56
N PHE A 350 11.49 -1.73 2.28
CA PHE A 350 12.53 -1.81 1.27
C PHE A 350 11.95 -1.47 -0.08
N TYR A 351 12.23 -0.28 -0.59
CA TYR A 351 11.76 0.12 -1.91
C TYR A 351 12.52 -0.58 -3.05
N PRO A 352 11.84 -1.09 -4.10
CA PRO A 352 10.38 -1.14 -4.34
C PRO A 352 9.73 -2.48 -3.93
N LEU A 353 10.35 -3.32 -3.11
CA LEU A 353 9.85 -4.67 -2.79
C LEU A 353 8.86 -4.75 -1.62
N SER A 354 8.93 -3.84 -0.65
CA SER A 354 8.07 -3.83 0.54
C SER A 354 7.77 -2.40 0.95
N ALA A 355 6.49 -2.10 1.19
CA ALA A 355 5.95 -0.93 1.92
C ALA A 355 4.66 -1.31 2.68
N TYR A 356 4.52 -2.61 2.98
CA TYR A 356 3.26 -3.17 3.49
C TYR A 356 3.11 -3.01 5.00
N LYS A 357 4.07 -2.36 5.68
CA LYS A 357 4.03 -2.03 7.11
C LYS A 357 3.10 -0.87 7.43
N MET A 358 2.48 -0.25 6.44
CA MET A 358 1.51 0.83 6.68
C MET A 358 0.43 0.35 7.66
N TYR A 359 0.30 1.06 8.79
CA TYR A 359 -0.55 0.72 9.94
C TYR A 359 -0.18 -0.52 10.75
N ALA A 360 0.90 -1.23 10.43
CA ALA A 360 1.32 -2.40 11.21
C ALA A 360 1.72 -2.04 12.65
N LYS A 361 2.15 -0.81 12.91
CA LYS A 361 2.44 -0.39 14.28
C LYS A 361 1.15 -0.28 15.09
N PRO A 362 1.13 -0.72 16.36
CA PRO A 362 0.03 -0.39 17.25
C PRO A 362 -0.13 1.13 17.27
N ALA A 363 -1.37 1.59 17.38
CA ALA A 363 -1.66 3.01 17.56
C ALA A 363 -1.21 3.42 18.97
N ASN A 364 0.09 3.43 19.21
CA ASN A 364 0.72 3.97 20.40
C ASN A 364 0.80 5.49 20.29
N PHE A 365 -0.19 6.13 19.67
CA PHE A 365 -0.47 7.49 20.04
C PHE A 365 -1.09 7.36 21.41
N PRO A 366 -0.38 7.71 22.51
CA PRO A 366 -1.15 8.08 23.66
C PRO A 366 -2.13 9.17 23.19
N LEU A 367 -3.37 9.13 23.66
CA LEU A 367 -4.33 10.19 23.39
C LEU A 367 -3.70 11.50 23.90
N ARG A 368 -3.02 12.20 23.00
CA ARG A 368 -2.34 13.45 23.28
C ARG A 368 -3.42 14.49 23.35
N HIS A 369 -3.81 14.82 24.57
CA HIS A 369 -4.55 16.03 24.80
C HIS A 369 -3.57 17.04 25.38
N SER A 370 -3.67 18.26 24.87
CA SER A 370 -2.86 19.36 25.35
C SER A 370 -3.69 20.13 26.37
N GLN A 371 -3.04 20.57 27.42
CA GLN A 371 -3.61 21.48 28.39
C GLN A 371 -2.79 22.76 28.32
N ILE A 372 -3.46 23.90 28.25
CA ILE A 372 -2.80 25.17 28.53
C ILE A 372 -2.91 25.34 30.04
N ILE A 373 -1.74 25.45 30.67
CA ILE A 373 -1.61 25.71 32.09
C ILE A 373 -1.02 27.10 32.29
N ASP A 374 -1.35 27.75 33.40
CA ASP A 374 -0.72 29.00 33.81
C ASP A 374 0.64 28.77 34.49
N SER A 375 1.21 29.85 35.04
CA SER A 375 2.45 29.81 35.81
C SER A 375 2.34 28.91 37.04
N ASP A 376 1.17 28.85 37.68
CA ASP A 376 0.90 28.09 38.89
C ASP A 376 0.64 26.60 38.60
N GLY A 377 0.51 26.26 37.31
CA GLY A 377 0.30 24.89 36.83
C GLY A 377 -1.17 24.48 36.80
N GLU A 378 -2.08 25.41 37.08
CA GLU A 378 -3.52 25.22 36.99
C GLU A 378 -3.97 25.17 35.54
N VAL A 379 -4.96 24.33 35.27
CA VAL A 379 -5.40 24.08 33.90
C VAL A 379 -6.37 25.17 33.47
N VAL A 380 -5.82 26.25 32.91
CA VAL A 380 -6.57 27.39 32.35
C VAL A 380 -7.49 26.93 31.24
N GLN A 381 -6.99 26.08 30.35
CA GLN A 381 -7.78 25.56 29.24
C GLN A 381 -7.40 24.12 28.93
N ARG A 382 -8.33 23.20 29.15
CA ARG A 382 -8.23 21.88 28.55
C ARG A 382 -8.52 22.03 27.07
N ILE A 383 -7.51 21.85 26.23
CA ILE A 383 -7.74 21.59 24.81
C ILE A 383 -8.25 20.15 24.73
N GLY A 384 -9.52 19.96 25.10
CA GLY A 384 -10.22 18.70 24.93
C GLY A 384 -10.16 18.28 23.46
N ARG A 385 -10.24 16.95 23.19
CA ARG A 385 -10.30 16.34 21.84
C ARG A 385 -10.79 17.39 20.85
N LEU A 386 -9.91 17.92 20.00
CA LEU A 386 -10.20 19.08 19.15
C LEU A 386 -11.43 18.82 18.27
N ARG A 387 -12.61 19.09 18.83
CA ARG A 387 -13.88 19.21 18.13
C ARG A 387 -13.89 20.62 17.54
N GLY A 388 -13.10 20.81 16.48
CA GLY A 388 -12.86 22.11 15.84
C GLY A 388 -12.34 22.06 14.40
N ARG A 389 -12.69 21.00 13.67
CA ARG A 389 -12.96 20.84 12.21
C ARG A 389 -12.24 21.58 11.06
N LYS A 390 -11.48 22.67 11.18
CA LYS A 390 -10.89 23.31 9.96
C LYS A 390 -9.51 23.91 10.11
N GLN A 391 -9.11 24.27 11.33
CA GLN A 391 -7.90 25.07 11.50
C GLN A 391 -6.67 24.21 11.82
N LEU A 392 -6.77 23.23 12.71
CA LEU A 392 -5.60 22.42 13.09
C LEU A 392 -5.08 21.50 11.98
N GLY A 393 -5.93 21.03 11.06
CA GLY A 393 -5.50 20.26 9.88
C GLY A 393 -4.64 21.09 8.93
N LEU A 394 -5.03 22.34 8.65
CA LEU A 394 -4.21 23.31 7.92
C LEU A 394 -2.93 23.69 8.71
N TYR A 395 -2.97 23.68 10.04
CA TYR A 395 -1.83 24.01 10.89
C TYR A 395 -0.80 22.86 11.00
N ILE A 396 -1.23 21.61 11.03
CA ILE A 396 -0.34 20.43 10.98
C ILE A 396 0.24 20.26 9.56
N ALA A 397 -0.50 20.64 8.50
CA ALA A 397 0.00 20.70 7.13
C ALA A 397 1.29 21.51 6.99
N ARG A 398 1.28 22.71 7.61
CA ARG A 398 2.37 23.70 7.49
C ARG A 398 3.47 23.47 8.53
N ALA A 399 3.11 22.96 9.71
CA ALA A 399 4.03 22.66 10.80
C ALA A 399 4.74 21.30 10.66
N GLY A 400 4.14 20.34 9.94
CA GLY A 400 4.48 18.92 10.01
C GLY A 400 5.91 18.55 9.61
N LYS A 401 6.60 19.36 8.79
CA LYS A 401 7.98 19.07 8.41
C LYS A 401 9.02 19.59 9.41
N GLU A 402 8.80 20.74 10.06
CA GLU A 402 9.70 21.24 11.11
C GLU A 402 9.42 20.61 12.49
N CYS A 403 8.15 20.33 12.79
CA CYS A 403 7.71 19.86 14.11
C CYS A 403 8.02 18.36 14.39
N VAL A 404 8.14 17.50 13.37
CA VAL A 404 8.29 16.04 13.53
C VAL A 404 9.77 15.58 13.56
N ALA A 405 10.71 16.46 13.18
CA ALA A 405 12.14 16.12 13.08
C ALA A 405 12.92 16.32 14.39
N LEU A 406 12.35 16.96 15.43
CA LEU A 406 13.05 17.19 16.69
C LEU A 406 13.04 15.94 17.58
N GLN A 407 14.22 15.54 18.08
CA GLN A 407 14.39 14.46 19.07
C GLN A 407 13.61 14.71 20.38
N ARG A 408 13.16 15.94 20.62
CA ARG A 408 12.22 16.32 21.66
C ARG A 408 11.06 17.09 21.01
N PRO A 409 9.83 16.54 20.95
CA PRO A 409 8.73 17.20 20.25
C PRO A 409 8.25 18.41 21.06
N GLY A 410 8.79 19.59 20.76
CA GLY A 410 8.22 20.86 21.17
C GLY A 410 7.27 21.41 20.09
N PRO A 411 6.27 22.23 20.44
CA PRO A 411 5.50 22.98 19.45
C PRO A 411 6.45 23.89 18.68
N CYS A 412 6.50 23.72 17.35
CA CYS A 412 7.23 24.62 16.46
C CYS A 412 6.63 26.02 16.51
N THR A 413 7.43 27.02 16.10
CA THR A 413 7.15 28.45 16.22
C THR A 413 5.77 28.84 15.67
N VAL A 414 5.34 28.20 14.58
CA VAL A 414 4.01 28.37 13.97
C VAL A 414 2.90 27.94 14.93
N MET A 415 3.05 26.80 15.61
CA MET A 415 2.06 26.31 16.56
C MET A 415 1.99 27.21 17.81
N ARG A 416 3.13 27.73 18.29
CA ARG A 416 3.15 28.70 19.41
C ARG A 416 2.44 29.99 19.05
N HIS A 417 2.71 30.57 17.89
CA HIS A 417 2.08 31.81 17.45
C HIS A 417 0.55 31.69 17.32
N VAL A 418 0.06 30.53 16.85
CA VAL A 418 -1.38 30.28 16.73
C VAL A 418 -2.05 30.12 18.10
N ILE A 419 -1.41 29.37 19.02
CA ILE A 419 -1.91 29.21 20.39
C ILE A 419 -1.94 30.58 21.08
N LYS A 420 -0.87 31.38 20.95
CA LYS A 420 -0.80 32.74 21.48
C LYS A 420 -1.95 33.62 20.97
N LYS A 421 -2.23 33.60 19.67
CA LYS A 421 -3.34 34.37 19.06
C LYS A 421 -4.72 33.90 19.53
N GLN A 422 -4.89 32.62 19.88
CA GLN A 422 -6.15 32.13 20.48
C GLN A 422 -6.29 32.53 21.95
N LEU A 423 -5.19 32.53 22.71
CA LEU A 423 -5.17 33.02 24.08
C LEU A 423 -5.55 34.51 24.13
N GLU A 424 -4.95 35.32 23.26
CA GLU A 424 -5.30 36.73 23.08
C GLU A 424 -6.78 36.94 22.77
N LYS A 425 -7.35 36.15 21.84
CA LYS A 425 -8.78 36.20 21.51
C LYS A 425 -9.71 35.77 22.65
N SER A 426 -9.20 34.96 23.57
CA SER A 426 -9.97 34.48 24.74
C SER A 426 -9.87 35.44 25.93
N GLY A 427 -9.26 36.61 25.75
CA GLY A 427 -9.06 37.59 26.82
C GLY A 427 -8.00 37.19 27.84
N LEU A 428 -7.22 36.15 27.56
CA LEU A 428 -6.11 35.71 28.39
C LEU A 428 -4.90 36.58 28.02
N SER A 429 -4.56 37.53 28.90
CA SER A 429 -3.39 38.44 28.75
C SER A 429 -2.09 37.65 28.60
N GLU A 430 -1.08 38.23 27.94
CA GLU A 430 0.29 37.67 27.87
C GLU A 430 0.78 37.30 29.29
N GLY A 431 0.69 36.02 29.63
CA GLY A 431 1.13 35.44 30.88
C GLY A 431 2.05 34.26 30.59
N GLY A 432 2.79 33.80 31.60
CA GLY A 432 3.71 32.66 31.50
C GLY A 432 3.00 31.31 31.32
N TYR A 433 2.17 31.18 30.28
CA TYR A 433 1.47 29.95 29.98
C TYR A 433 2.44 28.88 29.47
N ARG A 434 2.14 27.64 29.81
CA ARG A 434 2.84 26.48 29.29
C ARG A 434 1.83 25.58 28.57
N LEU A 435 2.24 25.05 27.42
CA LEU A 435 1.54 23.96 26.76
C LEU A 435 2.01 22.64 27.36
N ARG A 436 1.15 22.03 28.17
CA ARG A 436 1.36 20.71 28.76
C ARG A 436 0.82 19.65 27.81
N VAL A 437 1.69 18.79 27.29
CA VAL A 437 1.30 17.66 26.43
C VAL A 437 1.22 16.41 27.28
N LEU A 438 0.01 15.86 27.40
CA LEU A 438 -0.27 14.69 28.24
C LEU A 438 -0.51 13.45 27.40
N SER A 439 -0.21 12.29 27.96
CA SER A 439 -0.40 10.97 27.39
C SER A 439 -1.31 10.17 28.29
N ARG A 440 -2.57 9.95 27.89
CA ARG A 440 -3.47 9.13 28.71
C ARG A 440 -3.07 7.65 28.63
N ARG A 441 -2.75 7.07 29.78
CA ARG A 441 -2.54 5.63 29.99
C ARG A 441 -3.86 4.86 29.96
N LYS A 442 -3.77 3.53 29.82
CA LYS A 442 -4.93 2.63 29.80
C LYS A 442 -5.71 2.60 31.11
N ASP A 443 -5.07 2.90 32.24
CA ASP A 443 -5.70 3.03 33.56
C ASP A 443 -6.41 4.39 33.77
N GLY A 444 -6.37 5.26 32.76
CA GLY A 444 -6.95 6.59 32.80
C GLY A 444 -6.04 7.67 33.38
N SER A 445 -4.84 7.33 33.88
CA SER A 445 -3.87 8.32 34.34
C SER A 445 -3.24 9.06 33.17
N ASP A 446 -2.80 10.30 33.39
CA ASP A 446 -2.15 11.10 32.37
C ASP A 446 -0.64 11.18 32.65
N ASP A 447 0.18 10.73 31.69
CA ASP A 447 1.63 10.90 31.72
C ASP A 447 2.02 12.24 31.10
N LEU A 448 2.84 13.01 31.80
CA LEU A 448 3.42 14.22 31.23
C LEU A 448 4.48 13.85 30.20
N LEU A 449 4.23 14.17 28.93
CA LEU A 449 5.21 13.95 27.86
C LEU A 449 6.17 15.14 27.70
N GLY A 450 5.72 16.34 28.06
CA GLY A 450 6.51 17.55 28.01
C GLY A 450 5.68 18.79 28.28
N GLU A 451 6.35 19.84 28.73
CA GLU A 451 5.80 21.19 28.87
C GLU A 451 6.65 22.16 28.07
N VAL A 452 6.00 23.09 27.38
CA VAL A 452 6.71 24.12 26.62
C VAL A 452 6.11 25.50 26.91
N PRO A 453 6.93 26.51 27.26
CA PRO A 453 6.43 27.87 27.41
C PRO A 453 5.87 28.38 26.08
N LEU A 454 4.69 29.01 26.14
CA LEU A 454 3.95 29.52 24.98
C LEU A 454 4.31 30.95 24.62
#